data_AF-A0A8T5ILA3-F1
#
_entry.id   AF-A0A8T5ILA3-F1
#
_cell.length_a   1.000
_cell.length_b   1.000
_cell.length_c   1.000
_cell.angle_alpha   90.00
_cell.angle_beta   90.00
_cell.angle_gamma   90.00
#
_symmetry.space_group_name_H-M   'P 1'
#
loop_
_entity.id
_entity.type
_entity.pdbx_description
1 polymer ?
#
loop_
_entity_poly.entity_id
_entity_poly.type
_entity_poly.pdbx_seq_one_letter_code
_entity_poly.pdbx_strand_id
1 'polypeptide(L)'
;MNAIEIMALIVVVLGLVKMIVIFKNPKSWMGVVNFFFKKPKITMWVSAVLAVVTLWFLLQTFSIVQIFGVILFVMFLYLMTFAAYSKELMQMVTKMLKDKHMLRRAMLPIVIWTALMLWALYALFL
;
A
#
# COMPACT_ATOMS: atom_id res chain seq x y z
N MET A 1 19.25 -13.10 -10.70
CA MET A 1 18.00 -12.52 -10.17
C MET A 1 17.68 -11.26 -10.93
N ASN A 2 16.49 -11.18 -11.54
CA ASN A 2 16.03 -9.96 -12.19
C ASN A 2 15.48 -8.95 -11.15
N ALA A 3 15.20 -7.71 -11.58
CA ALA A 3 14.73 -6.65 -10.66
C ALA A 3 13.44 -7.05 -9.92
N ILE A 4 12.52 -7.73 -10.60
CA ILE A 4 11.23 -8.15 -10.04
C ILE A 4 11.40 -9.27 -9.00
N GLU A 5 12.29 -10.23 -9.25
CA GLU A 5 12.64 -11.28 -8.30
C GLU A 5 13.29 -10.70 -7.04
N ILE A 6 14.10 -9.65 -7.18
CA ILE A 6 14.66 -8.92 -6.03
C ILE A 6 13.55 -8.23 -5.25
N MET A 7 12.63 -7.55 -5.92
CA MET A 7 11.47 -6.91 -5.27
C MET A 7 10.60 -7.93 -4.54
N ALA A 8 10.32 -9.07 -5.16
CA ALA A 8 9.58 -10.17 -4.57
C ALA A 8 10.33 -10.74 -3.35
N LEU A 9 11.64 -10.97 -3.46
CA LEU A 9 12.47 -11.45 -2.36
C LEU A 9 12.42 -10.49 -1.17
N ILE A 10 12.53 -9.17 -1.41
CA ILE A 10 12.42 -8.15 -0.36
C ILE A 10 11.07 -8.27 0.36
N VAL A 11 9.97 -8.34 -0.38
CA VAL A 11 8.63 -8.46 0.23
C VAL A 11 8.47 -9.77 0.99
N VAL A 12 8.94 -10.88 0.45
CA VAL A 12 8.88 -12.20 1.11
C VAL A 12 9.68 -12.20 2.40
N VAL A 13 10.94 -11.75 2.36
CA VAL A 13 11.81 -11.71 3.55
C VAL A 13 11.22 -10.79 4.62
N LEU A 14 10.86 -9.56 4.26
CA LEU A 14 10.25 -8.62 5.22
C LEU A 14 8.92 -9.13 5.77
N GLY A 15 8.10 -9.75 4.93
CA GLY A 15 6.83 -10.36 5.29
C GLY A 15 7.02 -11.49 6.30
N LEU A 16 7.90 -12.46 6.01
CA LEU A 16 8.19 -13.58 6.91
C LEU A 16 8.77 -13.09 8.23
N VAL A 17 9.73 -12.17 8.21
CA VAL A 17 10.29 -11.56 9.44
C VAL A 17 9.18 -10.90 10.25
N LYS A 18 8.33 -10.09 9.60
CA LYS A 18 7.20 -9.44 10.27
C LYS A 18 6.24 -10.46 10.89
N MET A 19 5.90 -11.53 10.18
CA MET A 19 5.01 -12.57 10.70
C MET A 19 5.62 -13.26 11.92
N ILE A 20 6.90 -13.66 11.85
CA ILE A 20 7.61 -14.27 12.99
C ILE A 20 7.60 -13.34 14.21
N VAL A 21 7.88 -12.04 14.01
CA VAL A 21 7.87 -11.06 15.11
C VAL A 21 6.47 -10.89 15.69
N ILE A 22 5.43 -10.78 14.86
CA ILE A 22 4.04 -10.60 15.32
C ILE A 22 3.55 -11.84 16.08
N PHE A 23 3.86 -13.05 15.60
CA PHE A 23 3.46 -14.29 16.30
C PHE A 23 4.14 -14.44 17.67
N LYS A 24 5.39 -13.97 17.83
CA LYS A 24 6.09 -14.02 19.11
C LYS A 24 5.63 -12.90 20.07
N ASN A 25 5.57 -11.67 19.58
CA ASN A 25 5.14 -10.51 20.37
C ASN A 25 4.68 -9.37 19.44
N PRO A 26 3.36 -9.17 19.25
CA PRO A 26 2.83 -8.11 18.39
C PRO A 26 3.31 -6.70 18.75
N LYS A 27 3.56 -6.44 20.05
CA LYS A 27 3.99 -5.11 20.52
C LYS A 27 5.41 -4.77 20.07
N SER A 28 6.28 -5.76 19.87
CA SER A 28 7.65 -5.53 19.41
C SER A 28 7.70 -4.89 18.02
N TRP A 29 6.71 -5.17 17.15
CA TRP A 29 6.62 -4.56 15.83
C TRP A 29 6.27 -3.06 15.88
N MET A 30 5.66 -2.58 16.97
CA MET A 30 5.30 -1.16 17.11
C MET A 30 6.52 -0.24 17.13
N GLY A 31 7.70 -0.73 17.53
CA GLY A 31 8.94 0.05 17.45
C GLY A 31 9.28 0.43 16.00
N VAL A 32 9.15 -0.54 15.07
CA VAL A 32 9.37 -0.34 13.64
C VAL A 32 8.33 0.62 13.07
N VAL A 33 7.05 0.39 13.38
CA VAL A 33 5.95 1.26 12.94
C VAL A 33 6.19 2.69 13.41
N ASN A 34 6.48 2.88 14.71
CA ASN A 34 6.74 4.20 15.27
C ASN A 34 7.96 4.86 14.62
N PHE A 35 9.01 4.12 14.27
CA PHE A 35 10.17 4.67 13.58
C PHE A 35 9.78 5.34 12.25
N PHE A 36 9.02 4.63 11.40
CA PHE A 36 8.56 5.19 10.13
C PHE A 36 7.55 6.33 10.34
N PHE A 37 6.60 6.20 11.25
CA PHE A 37 5.55 7.21 11.41
C PHE A 37 5.94 8.41 12.29
N LYS A 38 7.13 8.42 12.91
CA LYS A 38 7.70 9.59 13.61
C LYS A 38 7.87 10.81 12.69
N LYS A 39 8.15 10.59 11.40
CA LYS A 39 8.34 11.65 10.40
C LYS A 39 7.38 11.43 9.22
N PRO A 40 6.06 11.65 9.41
CA PRO A 40 5.03 11.20 8.47
C PRO A 40 5.17 11.84 7.08
N LYS A 41 5.63 13.11 7.00
CA LYS A 41 5.89 13.78 5.72
C LYS A 41 7.03 13.12 4.94
N ILE A 42 8.11 12.73 5.63
CA ILE A 42 9.25 12.05 4.99
C ILE A 42 8.80 10.68 4.50
N THR A 43 8.10 9.92 5.36
CA THR A 43 7.59 8.60 5.02
C THR A 43 6.63 8.64 3.85
N MET A 44 5.76 9.66 3.77
CA MET A 44 4.88 9.88 2.62
C MET A 44 5.66 10.10 1.32
N TRP A 45 6.63 11.01 1.30
CA TRP A 45 7.42 11.29 0.09
C TRP A 45 8.30 10.11 -0.32
N VAL A 46 8.97 9.46 0.63
CA VAL A 46 9.77 8.25 0.36
C VAL A 46 8.87 7.15 -0.20
N SER A 47 7.69 6.94 0.36
CA SER A 47 6.74 5.93 -0.15
C SER A 47 6.24 6.27 -1.54
N ALA A 48 6.00 7.55 -1.85
CA ALA A 48 5.60 7.97 -3.19
C ALA A 48 6.70 7.71 -4.23
N VAL A 49 7.95 8.04 -3.91
CA VAL A 49 9.11 7.75 -4.79
C VAL A 49 9.27 6.24 -4.98
N LEU A 50 9.24 5.46 -3.88
CA LEU A 50 9.33 4.01 -3.96
C LEU A 50 8.18 3.39 -4.75
N ALA A 51 6.97 3.93 -4.66
CA ALA A 51 5.84 3.47 -5.45
C ALA A 51 6.05 3.68 -6.95
N VAL A 52 6.55 4.85 -7.36
CA VAL A 52 6.88 5.15 -8.78
C VAL A 52 7.99 4.24 -9.29
N VAL A 53 9.07 4.07 -8.51
CA VAL A 53 10.19 3.20 -8.88
C VAL A 53 9.74 1.74 -9.01
N THR A 54 8.96 1.26 -8.04
CA THR A 54 8.38 -0.09 -8.06
C THR A 54 7.49 -0.28 -9.29
N LEU A 55 6.61 0.67 -9.59
CA LEU A 55 5.74 0.61 -10.75
C LEU A 55 6.53 0.58 -12.06
N TRP A 56 7.58 1.40 -12.18
CA TRP A 56 8.45 1.42 -13.36
C TRP A 56 9.10 0.07 -13.62
N PHE A 57 9.64 -0.59 -12.60
CA PHE A 57 10.18 -1.95 -12.74
C PHE A 57 9.11 -2.99 -13.09
N LEU A 58 7.93 -2.91 -12.47
CA LEU A 58 6.83 -3.82 -12.79
C LEU A 58 6.39 -3.71 -14.25
N LEU A 59 6.32 -2.48 -14.79
CA LEU A 59 5.91 -2.22 -16.17
C LEU A 59 6.90 -2.71 -17.23
N GLN A 60 8.13 -3.08 -16.85
CA GLN A 60 9.09 -3.70 -17.77
C GLN A 60 8.73 -5.16 -18.10
N THR A 61 7.86 -5.79 -17.33
CA THR A 61 7.54 -7.22 -17.49
C THR A 61 6.04 -7.48 -17.47
N PHE A 62 5.28 -6.71 -16.69
CA PHE A 62 3.83 -6.85 -16.56
C PHE A 62 3.10 -5.66 -17.18
N SER A 63 1.95 -5.92 -17.80
CA SER A 63 1.07 -4.85 -18.22
C SER A 63 0.38 -4.20 -17.02
N ILE A 64 -0.05 -2.93 -17.18
CA ILE A 64 -0.83 -2.24 -16.15
C ILE A 64 -2.09 -3.02 -15.75
N VAL A 65 -2.70 -3.74 -16.70
CA VAL A 65 -3.87 -4.60 -16.47
C VAL A 65 -3.53 -5.78 -15.56
N GLN A 66 -2.40 -6.46 -15.80
CA GLN A 66 -1.94 -7.56 -14.94
C GLN A 66 -1.64 -7.06 -13.52
N ILE A 67 -1.02 -5.88 -13.39
CA ILE A 67 -0.76 -5.25 -12.08
C ILE A 67 -2.07 -4.98 -11.34
N PHE A 68 -3.09 -4.42 -12.03
CA PHE A 68 -4.41 -4.19 -11.43
C PHE A 68 -5.11 -5.49 -11.02
N GLY A 69 -4.92 -6.59 -11.76
CA GLY A 69 -5.39 -7.92 -11.36
C GLY A 69 -4.78 -8.39 -10.04
N VAL A 70 -3.47 -8.22 -9.84
CA VAL A 70 -2.81 -8.53 -8.57
C VAL A 70 -3.28 -7.59 -7.45
N ILE A 71 -3.48 -6.31 -7.74
CA ILE A 71 -4.02 -5.35 -6.77
C ILE A 71 -5.42 -5.78 -6.31
N LEU A 72 -6.29 -6.21 -7.22
CA LEU A 72 -7.63 -6.70 -6.87
C LEU A 72 -7.55 -7.90 -5.91
N PHE A 73 -6.67 -8.86 -6.19
CA PHE A 73 -6.43 -9.98 -5.28
C PHE A 73 -6.00 -9.50 -3.88
N VAL A 74 -5.03 -8.57 -3.80
CA VAL A 74 -4.56 -8.01 -2.53
C VAL A 74 -5.67 -7.20 -1.82
N MET A 75 -6.52 -6.49 -2.55
CA MET A 75 -7.67 -5.78 -1.99
C MET A 75 -8.65 -6.73 -1.31
N PHE A 76 -8.91 -7.92 -1.87
CA PHE A 76 -9.75 -8.91 -1.21
C PHE A 76 -9.13 -9.46 0.08
N LEU A 77 -7.81 -9.66 0.13
CA LEU A 77 -7.11 -10.03 1.37
C LEU A 77 -7.21 -8.93 2.44
N TYR A 78 -7.08 -7.67 2.05
CA TYR A 78 -7.30 -6.54 2.96
C TYR A 78 -8.74 -6.46 3.44
N LEU A 79 -9.72 -6.65 2.55
CA LEU A 79 -11.14 -6.64 2.89
C LEU A 79 -11.46 -7.70 3.94
N MET A 80 -10.90 -8.91 3.82
CA MET A 80 -11.04 -9.96 4.84
C MET A 80 -10.53 -9.49 6.22
N THR A 81 -9.37 -8.84 6.25
CA THR A 81 -8.81 -8.30 7.50
C THR A 81 -9.67 -7.17 8.05
N PHE A 82 -10.15 -6.27 7.19
CA PHE A 82 -10.98 -5.14 7.60
C PHE A 82 -12.36 -5.58 8.10
N ALA A 83 -12.95 -6.61 7.51
CA ALA A 83 -14.20 -7.19 7.97
C ALA A 83 -14.09 -7.69 9.42
N ALA A 84 -12.96 -8.32 9.77
CA ALA A 84 -12.71 -8.81 11.13
C ALA A 84 -12.61 -7.71 12.19
N TYR A 85 -12.22 -6.48 11.80
CA TYR A 85 -12.07 -5.31 12.68
C TYR A 85 -12.99 -4.15 12.27
N SER A 86 -14.19 -4.49 11.76
CA SER A 86 -15.09 -3.52 11.12
C SER A 86 -15.53 -2.40 12.06
N LYS A 87 -15.79 -2.68 13.34
CA LYS A 87 -16.23 -1.65 14.31
C LYS A 87 -15.15 -0.59 14.54
N GLU A 88 -13.92 -1.03 14.79
CA GLU A 88 -12.76 -0.17 15.04
C GLU A 88 -12.45 0.68 13.80
N LEU A 89 -12.50 0.06 12.61
CA LEU A 89 -12.29 0.76 11.35
C LEU A 89 -13.38 1.79 11.09
N MET A 90 -14.65 1.47 11.30
CA MET A 90 -15.75 2.42 11.11
C MET A 90 -15.65 3.62 12.06
N GLN A 91 -15.23 3.41 13.30
CA GLN A 91 -14.94 4.50 14.23
C GLN A 91 -13.78 5.37 13.76
N MET A 92 -12.70 4.76 13.27
CA MET A 92 -11.55 5.48 12.71
C MET A 92 -11.96 6.32 11.50
N VAL A 93 -12.67 5.73 10.54
CA VAL A 93 -13.14 6.43 9.34
C VAL A 93 -14.06 7.59 9.70
N THR A 94 -14.99 7.39 10.63
CA THR A 94 -15.90 8.45 11.07
C THR A 94 -15.15 9.63 11.71
N LYS A 95 -14.07 9.36 12.45
CA LYS A 95 -13.19 10.42 12.97
C LYS A 95 -12.46 11.15 11.85
N MET A 96 -11.95 10.42 10.85
CA MET A 96 -11.25 11.02 9.71
C MET A 96 -12.16 11.92 8.87
N LEU A 97 -13.40 11.49 8.61
CA LEU A 97 -14.37 12.27 7.83
C LEU A 97 -14.78 13.59 8.51
N LYS A 98 -14.64 13.69 9.84
CA LYS A 98 -14.87 14.96 10.56
C LYS A 98 -13.73 15.97 10.37
N ASP A 99 -12.56 15.54 9.91
CA ASP A 99 -11.46 16.45 9.56
C ASP A 99 -11.72 17.12 8.21
N LYS A 100 -12.07 18.42 8.24
CA LYS A 100 -12.32 19.24 7.03
C LYS A 100 -11.13 19.27 6.06
N HIS A 101 -9.93 18.95 6.52
CA HIS A 101 -8.71 18.94 5.70
C HIS A 101 -8.29 17.54 5.26
N MET A 102 -9.06 16.49 5.57
CA MET A 102 -8.74 15.10 5.23
C MET A 102 -8.40 14.94 3.75
N LEU A 103 -9.26 15.44 2.85
CA LEU A 103 -9.06 15.35 1.40
C LEU A 103 -7.78 16.06 0.95
N ARG A 104 -7.49 17.25 1.50
CA ARG A 104 -6.26 17.98 1.18
C ARG A 104 -5.02 17.21 1.64
N ARG A 105 -5.08 16.52 2.79
CA ARG A 105 -3.98 15.69 3.30
C ARG A 105 -3.78 14.42 2.47
N ALA A 106 -4.86 13.84 1.93
CA ALA A 106 -4.84 12.65 1.09
C ALA A 106 -4.79 12.96 -0.42
N MET A 107 -4.60 14.22 -0.82
CA MET A 107 -4.72 14.64 -2.21
C MET A 107 -3.68 13.96 -3.11
N LEU A 108 -2.43 13.85 -2.65
CA LEU A 108 -1.36 13.20 -3.42
C LEU A 108 -1.68 11.75 -3.76
N PRO A 109 -2.01 10.85 -2.79
CA PRO A 109 -2.37 9.48 -3.13
C PRO A 109 -3.65 9.40 -3.96
N ILE A 110 -4.64 10.28 -3.75
CA ILE A 110 -5.86 10.33 -4.57
C ILE A 110 -5.53 10.63 -6.04
N VAL A 111 -4.69 11.65 -6.31
CA VAL A 111 -4.33 12.03 -7.67
C VAL A 111 -3.55 10.92 -8.36
N ILE A 112 -2.56 10.33 -7.68
CA ILE A 112 -1.77 9.21 -8.22
C ILE A 112 -2.69 8.03 -8.53
N TRP A 113 -3.59 7.67 -7.62
CA TRP A 113 -4.50 6.55 -7.79
C TRP A 113 -5.46 6.76 -8.97
N THR A 114 -6.04 7.96 -9.09
CA THR A 114 -6.91 8.31 -10.23
C THR A 114 -6.17 8.22 -11.55
N ALA A 115 -4.93 8.71 -11.64
CA ALA A 115 -4.13 8.62 -12.86
C ALA A 115 -3.86 7.15 -13.27
N LEU A 116 -3.54 6.29 -12.30
CA LEU A 116 -3.32 4.86 -12.55
C LEU A 116 -4.60 4.15 -13.02
N MET A 117 -5.75 4.48 -12.43
CA MET A 117 -7.05 3.91 -12.85
C MET A 117 -7.40 4.33 -14.29
N LEU A 118 -7.19 5.60 -14.65
CA LEU A 118 -7.43 6.09 -16.00
C LEU A 118 -6.50 5.40 -17.02
N TRP A 119 -5.24 5.17 -16.67
CA TRP A 119 -4.31 4.44 -17.52
C TRP A 119 -4.71 2.97 -17.67
N ALA A 120 -5.09 2.29 -16.58
CA ALA A 120 -5.57 0.91 -16.66
C ALA A 120 -6.85 0.81 -17.51
N LEU A 121 -7.77 1.77 -17.38
CA LEU A 121 -8.97 1.84 -18.21
C LEU A 121 -8.60 2.01 -19.69
N TYR A 122 -7.71 2.95 -20.01
CA TYR A 122 -7.22 3.18 -21.36
C TYR A 122 -6.63 1.89 -21.97
N ALA A 123 -5.76 1.20 -21.23
CA ALA A 123 -5.11 -0.03 -21.67
C ALA A 123 -6.02 -1.28 -21.72
N LEU A 124 -7.23 -1.20 -21.16
CA LEU A 124 -8.23 -2.28 -21.25
C LEU A 124 -9.06 -2.19 -22.53
N PHE A 125 -9.28 -0.97 -23.03
CA PHE A 125 -10.19 -0.70 -24.16
C PHE A 125 -9.48 -0.32 -25.46
N LEU A 126 -8.15 -0.14 -25.43
CA LEU A 126 -7.27 0.13 -26.58
C LEU A 126 -6.11 -0.87 -26.57
#